data_AF-A0A8S9PMN4-F1
#
_entry.id   AF-A0A8S9PMN4-F1
#
_cell.length_a   1.000
_cell.length_b   1.000
_cell.length_c   1.000
_cell.angle_alpha   90.00
_cell.angle_beta   90.00
_cell.angle_gamma   90.00
#
_symmetry.space_group_name_H-M   'P 1'
#
loop_
_entity.id
_entity.type
_entity.pdbx_description
1 polymer ?
#
loop_
_entity_poly.entity_id
_entity_poly.type
_entity_poly.pdbx_seq_one_letter_code
_entity_poly.pdbx_strand_id
1 'polypeptide(L)'
;MECMLQYSTCQSFGTDCKDLIAMINEPHAWPRFTTELERIETLKICFLDFKITYIPRTQNQTSDILARTARYFHRVIYFIGGSIPVWLPRPPQVLVM
;
A
#
# COMPACT_ATOMS: atom_id res chain seq x y z
N MET A 1 0.75 1.64 3.96
CA MET A 1 -0.65 1.21 4.18
C MET A 1 -1.12 1.60 5.56
N GLU A 2 -0.30 1.47 6.61
CA GLU A 2 -0.66 1.82 8.00
C GLU A 2 -1.32 3.20 8.19
N CYS A 3 -0.80 4.25 7.53
CA CYS A 3 -1.41 5.58 7.60
C CYS A 3 -2.86 5.65 7.08
N MET A 4 -3.27 4.70 6.24
CA MET A 4 -4.65 4.62 5.73
C MET A 4 -5.63 4.09 6.79
N LEU A 5 -5.17 3.47 7.88
CA LEU A 5 -6.04 3.11 9.00
C LEU A 5 -6.66 4.35 9.67
N GLN A 6 -5.99 5.50 9.59
CA GLN A 6 -6.54 6.79 10.04
C GLN A 6 -7.55 7.39 9.05
N TYR A 7 -7.56 6.89 7.81
CA TYR A 7 -8.42 7.38 6.73
C TYR A 7 -9.73 6.59 6.65
N SER A 8 -9.63 5.26 6.68
CA SER A 8 -10.77 4.34 6.60
C SER A 8 -10.37 2.96 7.07
N THR A 9 -11.31 2.24 7.69
CA THR A 9 -11.17 0.82 8.04
C THR A 9 -11.55 -0.13 6.89
N CYS A 10 -12.17 0.37 5.82
CA CYS A 10 -12.41 -0.32 4.55
C CYS A 10 -11.53 0.29 3.46
N GLN A 11 -10.68 -0.50 2.81
CA GLN A 11 -9.79 0.00 1.78
C GLN A 11 -9.56 -0.96 0.61
N SER A 12 -9.56 -0.37 -0.58
CA SER A 12 -9.14 -0.99 -1.84
C SER A 12 -7.83 -0.36 -2.32
N PHE A 13 -6.77 -1.17 -2.35
CA PHE A 13 -5.45 -0.80 -2.83
C PHE A 13 -5.22 -1.26 -4.27
N GLY A 14 -4.50 -0.46 -5.05
CA GLY A 14 -4.04 -0.82 -6.39
C GLY A 14 -2.52 -0.98 -6.43
N THR A 15 -2.03 -1.96 -7.17
CA THR A 15 -0.59 -2.14 -7.46
C THR A 15 -0.37 -2.55 -8.92
N ASP A 16 0.69 -2.05 -9.56
CA ASP A 16 1.13 -2.51 -10.88
C ASP A 16 2.10 -3.70 -10.82
N CYS A 17 2.40 -4.20 -9.62
CA CYS A 17 3.28 -5.35 -9.42
C CYS A 17 2.46 -6.65 -9.28
N LYS A 18 2.50 -7.50 -10.32
CA LYS A 18 1.85 -8.83 -10.29
C LYS A 18 2.51 -9.76 -9.27
N ASP A 19 3.82 -9.66 -9.10
CA ASP A 19 4.55 -10.48 -8.13
C ASP A 19 4.08 -10.15 -6.70
N LEU A 20 3.76 -8.89 -6.40
CA LEU A 20 3.20 -8.52 -5.09
C LEU A 20 1.86 -9.22 -4.83
N ILE A 21 1.00 -9.31 -5.84
CA ILE A 21 -0.27 -10.04 -5.71
C ILE A 21 0.01 -11.53 -5.48
N ALA A 22 0.93 -12.13 -6.23
CA ALA A 22 1.32 -13.52 -6.05
C ALA A 22 1.94 -13.79 -4.67
N MET A 23 2.80 -12.88 -4.19
CA MET A 23 3.42 -12.97 -2.87
C MET A 23 2.39 -12.91 -1.74
N ILE A 24 1.36 -12.07 -1.86
CA ILE A 24 0.29 -11.98 -0.85
C ILE A 24 -0.61 -13.22 -0.87
N ASN A 25 -0.84 -13.81 -2.04
CA ASN A 25 -1.69 -15.00 -2.17
C ASN A 25 -0.96 -16.29 -1.74
N GLU A 26 0.32 -16.41 -2.05
CA GLU A 26 1.14 -17.60 -1.75
C GLU A 26 2.45 -17.20 -1.04
N PRO A 27 2.39 -16.65 0.19
CA PRO A 27 3.57 -16.10 0.86
C PRO A 27 4.68 -17.13 1.09
N HIS A 28 4.32 -18.41 1.27
CA HIS A 28 5.28 -19.50 1.46
C HIS A 28 6.15 -19.78 0.23
N ALA A 29 5.72 -19.41 -0.98
CA ALA A 29 6.52 -19.53 -2.20
C ALA A 29 7.64 -18.47 -2.27
N TRP A 30 7.63 -17.47 -1.38
CA TRP A 30 8.52 -16.32 -1.40
C TRP A 30 9.27 -16.12 -0.07
N PRO A 31 10.03 -17.13 0.42
CA PRO A 31 10.65 -17.12 1.75
C PRO A 31 11.68 -15.99 1.95
N ARG A 32 12.17 -15.37 0.88
CA ARG A 32 13.08 -14.21 0.99
C ARG A 32 12.37 -12.96 1.53
N PHE A 33 11.05 -12.89 1.44
CA PHE A 33 10.24 -11.73 1.81
C PHE A 33 9.37 -11.99 3.05
N THR A 34 9.69 -13.02 3.86
CA THR A 34 8.87 -13.42 5.01
C THR A 34 8.57 -12.26 5.95
N THR A 35 9.58 -11.47 6.33
CA THR A 35 9.41 -10.33 7.23
C THR A 35 8.46 -9.28 6.67
N GLU A 36 8.60 -8.95 5.38
CA GLU A 36 7.75 -7.99 4.70
C GLU A 36 6.31 -8.51 4.57
N LEU A 37 6.14 -9.79 4.26
CA LEU A 37 4.84 -10.42 4.11
C LEU A 37 4.10 -10.57 5.45
N GLU A 38 4.80 -10.88 6.54
CA GLU A 38 4.23 -10.87 7.90
C GLU A 38 3.73 -9.47 8.29
N ARG A 39 4.47 -8.41 7.93
CA ARG A 39 4.01 -7.02 8.16
C ARG A 39 2.78 -6.69 7.33
N ILE A 40 2.72 -7.12 6.07
CA ILE A 40 1.53 -6.93 5.22
C ILE A 40 0.33 -7.68 5.81
N GLU A 41 0.52 -8.92 6.28
CA GLU A 41 -0.56 -9.70 6.86
C GLU A 41 -1.10 -9.08 8.16
N THR A 42 -0.21 -8.61 9.03
CA THR A 42 -0.59 -7.89 10.24
C THR A 42 -1.42 -6.64 9.90
N LEU A 43 -1.00 -5.88 8.88
CA LEU A 43 -1.72 -4.69 8.44
C LEU A 43 -3.08 -5.05 7.83
N LYS A 44 -3.18 -6.15 7.07
CA LYS A 44 -4.45 -6.64 6.50
C LYS A 44 -5.49 -6.89 7.59
N ILE A 45 -5.09 -7.52 8.70
CA ILE A 45 -5.96 -7.81 9.85
C ILE A 45 -6.53 -6.53 10.49
N CYS A 46 -5.82 -5.39 10.38
CA CYS A 46 -6.29 -4.11 10.91
C CYS A 46 -7.40 -3.45 10.07
N PHE A 47 -7.67 -3.91 8.83
CA PHE A 47 -8.76 -3.42 8.00
C PHE A 47 -9.98 -4.36 8.11
N LEU A 48 -11.18 -3.78 8.26
CA LEU A 48 -12.44 -4.54 8.25
C LEU A 48 -12.74 -5.14 6.87
N ASP A 49 -12.37 -4.41 5.82
CA ASP A 49 -12.47 -4.88 4.44
C ASP A 49 -11.19 -4.45 3.71
N PHE A 50 -10.42 -5.45 3.26
CA PHE A 50 -9.15 -5.27 2.59
C PHE A 50 -9.21 -5.89 1.19
N LYS A 51 -8.95 -5.06 0.18
CA LYS A 51 -8.79 -5.51 -1.19
C LYS A 51 -7.49 -4.97 -1.76
N ILE A 52 -6.73 -5.80 -2.45
CA ILE A 52 -5.60 -5.37 -3.27
C ILE A 52 -5.74 -5.96 -4.67
N THR A 53 -5.69 -5.12 -5.70
CA THR A 53 -5.85 -5.55 -7.09
C THR A 53 -4.73 -5.06 -7.97
N TYR A 54 -4.43 -5.86 -9.00
CA TYR A 54 -3.56 -5.41 -10.07
C TYR A 54 -4.22 -4.27 -10.85
N ILE A 55 -3.47 -3.19 -11.08
CA ILE A 55 -3.81 -2.11 -12.01
C ILE A 55 -2.67 -1.94 -13.02
N PRO A 56 -2.96 -1.64 -14.30
CA PRO A 56 -1.90 -1.30 -15.25
C PRO A 56 -1.05 -0.13 -14.76
N ARG A 57 0.25 -0.16 -15.06
CA ARG A 57 1.18 0.93 -14.73
C ARG A 57 0.72 2.30 -15.22
N THR A 58 0.01 2.36 -16.34
CA THR A 58 -0.61 3.58 -16.89
C THR A 58 -1.69 4.17 -15.99
N GLN A 59 -2.27 3.38 -15.08
CA GLN A 59 -3.22 3.81 -14.05
C GLN A 59 -2.56 4.01 -12.67
N ASN A 60 -1.28 3.63 -12.51
CA ASN A 60 -0.51 3.79 -11.28
C ASN A 60 0.55 4.93 -11.37
N GLN A 61 0.27 5.97 -12.16
CA GLN A 61 1.26 6.99 -12.53
C GLN A 61 1.86 7.72 -11.32
N THR A 62 1.02 8.10 -10.35
CA THR A 62 1.47 8.83 -9.15
C THR A 62 2.46 7.99 -8.34
N SER A 63 2.13 6.72 -8.08
CA SER A 63 3.03 5.82 -7.36
C SER A 63 4.32 5.57 -8.14
N ASP A 64 4.24 5.42 -9.47
CA ASP A 64 5.44 5.24 -10.29
C ASP A 64 6.36 6.46 -10.27
N ILE A 65 5.81 7.66 -10.38
CA ILE A 65 6.57 8.92 -10.31
C ILE A 65 7.24 9.04 -8.93
N LEU A 66 6.54 8.71 -7.85
CA LEU A 66 7.11 8.73 -6.50
C LEU A 66 8.25 7.72 -6.36
N ALA A 67 8.05 6.48 -6.79
CA ALA A 67 9.08 5.43 -6.74
C ALA A 67 10.29 5.78 -7.62
N ARG A 68 10.07 6.36 -8.80
CA ARG A 68 11.13 6.81 -9.70
C ARG A 68 11.92 7.95 -9.09
N THR A 69 11.23 8.94 -8.53
CA THR A 69 11.86 10.08 -7.83
C THR A 69 12.67 9.58 -6.63
N ALA A 70 12.12 8.65 -5.84
CA ALA A 70 12.81 8.00 -4.72
C ALA A 70 14.14 7.36 -5.14
N ARG A 71 14.17 6.65 -6.30
CA ARG A 71 15.39 6.02 -6.82
C ARG A 71 16.48 7.01 -7.24
N TYR A 72 16.12 8.23 -7.61
CA TYR A 72 17.10 9.27 -7.97
C TYR A 72 17.75 9.93 -6.77
N PHE A 73 17.21 9.76 -5.55
CA PHE A 73 17.91 10.22 -4.37
C PHE A 73 19.18 9.39 -4.16
N HIS A 74 20.32 10.08 -4.01
CA HIS A 74 21.62 9.46 -3.73
C HIS A 74 21.74 8.82 -2.33
N ARG A 75 20.62 8.62 -1.64
CA ARG A 75 20.56 8.06 -0.28
C ARG A 75 19.48 7.01 -0.22
N VAL A 76 19.75 5.96 0.54
CA VAL A 76 18.74 4.95 0.85
C VAL A 76 17.65 5.60 1.69
N ILE A 77 16.43 5.62 1.16
CA ILE A 77 15.25 6.14 1.87
C ILE A 77 14.72 5.00 2.74
N TYR A 78 15.05 5.02 4.03
CA TYR A 78 14.52 4.08 5.02
C TYR A 78 13.15 4.50 5.59
N PHE A 79 12.72 5.73 5.32
CA PHE A 79 11.52 6.30 5.93
C PHE A 79 10.31 6.18 5.00
N ILE A 80 9.34 5.37 5.43
CA ILE A 80 7.98 5.38 4.90
C ILE A 80 7.18 6.32 5.81
N GLY A 81 6.77 7.48 5.30
CA GLY A 81 5.97 8.43 6.06
C GLY A 81 4.66 7.82 6.56
N GLY A 82 4.36 8.02 7.84
CA GLY A 82 3.12 7.57 8.48
C GLY A 82 1.92 8.53 8.30
N SER A 83 2.06 9.54 7.46
CA SER A 83 1.02 10.54 7.20
C SER A 83 0.27 10.27 5.90
N ILE A 84 -1.01 10.60 5.89
CA ILE A 84 -1.83 10.61 4.67
C ILE A 84 -1.33 11.78 3.79
N PRO A 85 -0.98 11.55 2.51
CA PRO A 85 -0.54 12.63 1.65
C PRO A 85 -1.63 13.69 1.48
N VAL A 86 -1.26 14.98 1.51
CA VAL A 86 -2.21 16.11 1.38
C VAL A 86 -2.98 16.11 0.05
N TRP A 87 -2.43 15.47 -0.98
CA TRP A 87 -3.07 15.32 -2.29
C TRP A 87 -4.11 14.20 -2.35
N LEU A 88 -4.20 13.34 -1.32
CA LEU A 88 -5.25 12.35 -1.24
C LEU A 88 -6.55 13.06 -0.77
N PRO A 89 -7.65 13.02 -1.54
CA PRO A 89 -8.90 13.64 -1.11
C PRO A 89 -9.34 13.02 0.21
N ARG A 90 -9.88 13.81 1.15
CA ARG A 90 -10.44 13.27 2.41
C ARG A 90 -11.74 12.52 2.12
N PRO A 91 -12.04 11.43 2.83
CA PRO A 91 -13.33 10.77 2.65
C PRO A 91 -14.40 11.72 3.21
N PRO A 92 -15.60 11.75 2.64
CA PRO A 92 -16.72 12.44 3.28
C PRO A 92 -16.88 11.86 4.68
N GLN A 93 -16.82 12.72 5.70
CA GLN A 93 -17.14 12.33 7.06
C GLN A 93 -18.61 11.94 7.08
N VAL A 94 -18.91 10.65 6.96
CA VAL A 94 -20.27 10.18 7.20
C VAL A 94 -20.47 10.29 8.70
N LEU A 95 -21.23 11.31 9.12
CA LEU A 95 -21.78 11.39 10.46
C LEU A 95 -22.63 10.12 10.65
N VAL A 96 -22.11 9.13 11.36
CA VAL A 96 -22.94 8.03 11.85
C VAL A 96 -23.75 8.66 12.99
N MET A 97 -24.96 9.11 12.68
CA MET A 97 -26.00 9.43 13.66
C MET A 97 -26.52 8.15 14.31
#